data_AF-A0A699TH68-F1
#
_entry.id   AF-A0A699TH68-F1
#
_cell.length_a   1.000
_cell.length_b   1.000
_cell.length_c   1.000
_cell.angle_alpha   90.00
_cell.angle_beta   90.00
_cell.angle_gamma   90.00
#
_symmetry.space_group_name_H-M   'P 1'
#
loop_
_entity.id
_entity.type
_entity.pdbx_description
1 polymer ?
#
loop_
_entity_poly.entity_id
_entity_poly.type
_entity_poly.pdbx_seq_one_letter_code
_entity_poly.pdbx_strand_id
1 'polypeptide(L)'
;PEKTAIATKEAVPVNTITETYTNTTPKRRAYFDVEAEVIHLILTGIRDDIYSTVDACTTAKEIKFTSRDEESIESYYSRFYKMMNEMVRNKLEVSTIQVNVQFLQQLQPEWSRFVPVVKQTQDLDKESYHKLFYIMKQYQNKVNQICAEKLARNVNLLALVATAQQYP
;
A
#
# COMPACT_ATOMS: atom_id res chain seq x y z
N PRO A 1 42.43 -55.29 -2.24
CA PRO A 1 42.27 -54.09 -3.09
C PRO A 1 40.87 -53.50 -2.90
N GLU A 2 40.86 -52.24 -2.53
CA GLU A 2 39.91 -51.58 -1.64
C GLU A 2 38.77 -50.91 -2.41
N LYS A 3 37.60 -50.86 -1.76
CA LYS A 3 36.33 -50.32 -2.28
C LYS A 3 36.32 -48.80 -2.08
N THR A 4 36.47 -48.03 -3.15
CA THR A 4 36.38 -46.56 -3.08
C THR A 4 34.92 -46.12 -3.11
N ALA A 5 34.40 -45.73 -1.94
CA ALA A 5 33.25 -44.86 -1.81
C ALA A 5 33.73 -43.40 -1.87
N ILE A 6 33.18 -42.58 -2.75
CA ILE A 6 33.36 -41.11 -2.68
C ILE A 6 31.98 -40.51 -2.41
N ALA A 7 31.92 -39.85 -1.25
CA ALA A 7 30.75 -39.28 -0.63
C ALA A 7 30.11 -38.17 -1.48
N THR A 8 28.79 -38.24 -1.57
CA THR A 8 27.89 -37.18 -2.01
C THR A 8 28.04 -36.00 -1.04
N LYS A 9 28.53 -34.88 -1.57
CA LYS A 9 28.63 -33.60 -0.88
C LYS A 9 27.22 -33.01 -0.78
N GLU A 10 26.67 -33.05 0.43
CA GLU A 10 25.37 -32.51 0.80
C GLU A 10 25.29 -31.00 0.54
N ALA A 11 24.20 -30.56 -0.10
CA ALA A 11 23.88 -29.16 -0.27
C ALA A 11 23.31 -28.60 1.04
N VAL A 12 23.98 -27.60 1.60
CA VAL A 12 23.50 -26.81 2.75
C VAL A 12 22.31 -25.95 2.29
N PRO A 13 21.15 -25.97 2.98
CA PRO A 13 20.02 -25.14 2.61
C PRO A 13 20.28 -23.70 3.06
N VAL A 14 20.41 -22.79 2.09
CA VAL A 14 20.36 -21.35 2.32
C VAL A 14 18.90 -20.98 2.58
N ASN A 15 18.55 -20.92 3.86
CA ASN A 15 17.28 -20.36 4.31
C ASN A 15 17.39 -18.82 4.19
N THR A 16 17.24 -18.28 2.99
CA THR A 16 17.11 -16.83 2.79
C THR A 16 15.79 -16.40 3.41
N ILE A 17 15.83 -15.90 4.64
CA ILE A 17 14.68 -15.29 5.31
C ILE A 17 14.39 -13.98 4.56
N THR A 18 13.32 -13.97 3.76
CA THR A 18 12.86 -12.76 3.07
C THR A 18 12.41 -11.73 4.12
N GLU A 19 13.19 -10.67 4.32
CA GLU A 19 12.92 -9.65 5.34
C GLU A 19 11.66 -8.83 4.99
N THR A 20 10.55 -9.09 5.68
CA THR A 20 9.29 -8.33 5.57
C THR A 20 9.29 -7.14 6.54
N TYR A 21 8.56 -6.03 6.30
CA TYR A 21 8.48 -4.86 7.22
C TYR A 21 8.12 -5.22 8.68
N THR A 22 7.39 -6.30 8.91
CA THR A 22 7.06 -6.82 10.25
C THR A 22 8.18 -7.65 10.88
N ASN A 23 9.14 -8.13 10.08
CA ASN A 23 10.33 -8.90 10.48
C ASN A 23 11.61 -8.05 10.52
N THR A 24 11.55 -6.74 10.26
CA THR A 24 12.71 -5.85 10.29
C THR A 24 12.93 -5.19 11.65
N THR A 25 14.18 -4.82 11.91
CA THR A 25 14.59 -4.16 13.15
C THR A 25 13.93 -2.77 13.29
N PRO A 26 13.64 -2.32 14.53
CA PRO A 26 13.01 -1.01 14.77
C PRO A 26 13.75 0.17 14.12
N LYS A 27 15.09 0.09 14.05
CA LYS A 27 15.94 1.10 13.40
C LYS A 27 15.69 1.22 11.90
N ARG A 28 15.42 0.10 11.21
CA ARG A 28 15.10 0.10 9.78
C ARG A 28 13.67 0.59 9.52
N ARG A 29 12.72 0.30 10.42
CA ARG A 29 11.36 0.87 10.37
C ARG A 29 11.38 2.40 10.51
N ALA A 30 12.09 2.92 11.50
CA ALA A 30 12.25 4.36 11.68
C ALA A 30 12.89 5.06 10.47
N TYR A 31 13.82 4.40 9.78
CA TYR A 31 14.39 4.89 8.52
C TYR A 31 13.32 5.01 7.42
N PHE A 32 12.48 3.98 7.23
CA PHE A 32 11.38 4.02 6.26
C PHE A 32 10.32 5.06 6.62
N ASP A 33 10.04 5.24 7.91
CA ASP A 33 9.05 6.21 8.39
C ASP A 33 9.53 7.66 8.10
N VAL A 34 10.81 7.96 8.34
CA VAL A 34 11.42 9.27 8.02
C VAL A 34 11.47 9.52 6.51
N GLU A 35 11.81 8.52 5.71
CA GLU A 35 11.86 8.66 4.24
C GLU A 35 10.45 8.87 3.66
N ALA A 36 9.42 8.25 4.24
CA ALA A 36 8.02 8.51 3.90
C ALA A 36 7.57 9.94 4.27
N GLU A 37 8.03 10.49 5.39
CA GLU A 37 7.79 11.89 5.78
C GLU A 37 8.46 12.88 4.81
N VAL A 38 9.68 12.59 4.35
CA VAL A 38 10.39 13.44 3.37
C VAL A 38 9.66 13.44 2.02
N ILE A 39 9.21 12.27 1.55
CA ILE A 39 8.41 12.16 0.31
C ILE A 39 7.11 12.97 0.46
N HIS A 40 6.42 12.86 1.60
CA HIS A 40 5.23 13.65 1.90
C HIS A 40 5.52 15.16 1.87
N LEU A 41 6.63 15.61 2.45
CA LEU A 41 7.03 17.02 2.50
C LEU A 41 7.27 17.59 1.10
N ILE A 42 7.93 16.82 0.23
CA ILE A 42 8.21 17.22 -1.16
C ILE A 42 6.92 17.31 -1.97
N LEU A 43 6.01 16.35 -1.82
CA LEU A 43 4.69 16.39 -2.48
C LEU A 43 3.82 17.55 -2.00
N THR A 44 4.01 17.98 -0.76
CA THR A 44 3.39 19.18 -0.19
C THR A 44 3.96 20.46 -0.79
N GLY A 45 5.25 20.50 -1.14
CA GLY A 45 5.92 21.64 -1.79
C GLY A 45 5.70 21.75 -3.31
N ILE A 46 5.38 20.64 -4.00
CA ILE A 46 5.04 20.61 -5.45
C ILE A 46 3.59 21.11 -5.71
N ARG A 47 2.89 21.52 -4.66
CA ARG A 47 1.48 21.90 -4.68
C ARG A 47 1.31 23.34 -5.18
N ASP A 48 1.32 23.57 -6.50
CA ASP A 48 0.63 24.74 -7.06
C ASP A 48 0.11 24.58 -8.51
N ASP A 49 0.59 23.63 -9.33
CA ASP A 49 0.12 23.49 -10.73
C ASP A 49 -0.59 22.16 -11.06
N ILE A 50 -0.55 21.15 -10.19
CA ILE A 50 -1.14 19.81 -10.45
C ILE A 50 -2.31 19.46 -9.51
N TYR A 51 -2.48 20.16 -8.38
CA TYR A 51 -3.46 19.82 -7.33
C TYR A 51 -4.47 20.95 -7.12
N SER A 52 -5.58 20.94 -7.87
CA SER A 52 -6.63 21.97 -7.79
C SER A 52 -7.24 22.09 -6.38
N THR A 53 -7.22 23.33 -5.87
CA THR A 53 -8.04 23.94 -4.80
C THR A 53 -7.96 23.32 -3.41
N VAL A 54 -6.94 23.75 -2.66
CA VAL A 54 -7.11 23.98 -1.22
C VAL A 54 -7.82 25.32 -1.09
N ASP A 55 -9.11 25.32 -0.75
CA ASP A 55 -9.69 26.54 -0.15
C ASP A 55 -8.87 26.85 1.10
N ALA A 56 -8.51 28.11 1.22
CA ALA A 56 -7.48 28.60 2.10
C ALA A 56 -7.76 28.20 3.56
N CYS A 57 -6.81 27.49 4.17
CA CYS A 57 -6.66 27.34 5.62
C CYS A 57 -7.77 26.49 6.28
N THR A 58 -7.45 25.34 6.88
CA THR A 58 -6.95 25.36 8.26
C THR A 58 -6.31 24.02 8.61
N THR A 59 -5.10 24.07 9.16
CA THR A 59 -4.30 22.94 9.67
C THR A 59 -3.45 22.23 8.59
N ALA A 60 -2.29 22.82 8.31
CA ALA A 60 -1.20 22.30 7.48
C ALA A 60 -0.55 21.01 8.05
N LYS A 61 -1.28 20.16 8.78
CA LYS A 61 -0.68 19.03 9.48
C LYS A 61 -0.74 17.69 8.74
N GLU A 62 -1.64 17.42 7.80
CA GLU A 62 -1.66 16.11 7.13
C GLU A 62 -2.25 16.17 5.71
N ILE A 63 -1.47 16.59 4.70
CA ILE A 63 -1.80 16.27 3.29
C ILE A 63 -1.17 14.93 2.94
N LYS A 64 -1.76 13.86 3.49
CA LYS A 64 -1.33 12.48 3.27
C LYS A 64 -1.83 12.00 1.90
N PHE A 65 -0.94 11.48 1.04
CA PHE A 65 -1.40 10.78 -0.17
C PHE A 65 -2.11 9.50 0.27
N THR A 66 -3.41 9.43 0.10
CA THR A 66 -4.22 8.24 0.30
C THR A 66 -5.17 8.08 -0.88
N SER A 67 -5.68 6.87 -1.05
CA SER A 67 -6.83 6.66 -1.92
C SER A 67 -8.02 7.48 -1.41
N ARG A 68 -8.76 8.08 -2.34
CA ARG A 68 -9.95 8.88 -2.06
C ARG A 68 -11.16 7.97 -1.94
N ASP A 69 -12.22 8.39 -1.25
CA ASP A 69 -13.47 7.62 -1.20
C ASP A 69 -14.00 7.33 -2.62
N GLU A 70 -14.51 6.12 -2.81
CA GLU A 70 -15.06 5.62 -4.09
C GLU A 70 -14.08 5.59 -5.28
N GLU A 71 -12.80 5.89 -5.04
CA GLU A 71 -11.77 5.82 -6.05
C GLU A 71 -11.52 4.38 -6.52
N SER A 72 -11.55 4.17 -7.84
CA SER A 72 -11.16 2.89 -8.42
C SER A 72 -9.66 2.62 -8.28
N ILE A 73 -9.27 1.34 -8.27
CA ILE A 73 -7.85 0.96 -8.21
C ILE A 73 -7.05 1.52 -9.40
N GLU A 74 -7.68 1.67 -10.57
CA GLU A 74 -7.09 2.30 -11.75
C GLU A 74 -6.82 3.79 -11.55
N SER A 75 -7.78 4.53 -10.99
CA SER A 75 -7.62 5.96 -10.71
C SER A 75 -6.51 6.19 -9.68
N TYR A 76 -6.53 5.40 -8.61
CA TYR A 76 -5.49 5.41 -7.58
C TYR A 76 -4.10 5.15 -8.20
N TYR A 77 -3.98 4.09 -9.00
CA TYR A 77 -2.73 3.75 -9.68
C TYR A 77 -2.24 4.88 -10.60
N SER A 78 -3.15 5.53 -11.35
CA SER A 78 -2.79 6.66 -12.22
C SER A 78 -2.20 7.83 -11.44
N ARG A 79 -2.80 8.18 -10.29
CA ARG A 79 -2.27 9.22 -9.40
C ARG A 79 -0.92 8.83 -8.79
N PHE A 80 -0.80 7.58 -8.35
CA PHE A 80 0.44 7.08 -7.76
C PHE A 80 1.58 7.04 -8.79
N TYR A 81 1.29 6.63 -10.03
CA TYR A 81 2.25 6.65 -11.13
C TYR A 81 2.76 8.06 -11.43
N LYS A 82 1.85 9.05 -11.50
CA LYS A 82 2.24 10.45 -11.69
C LYS A 82 3.16 10.93 -10.57
N MET A 83 2.81 10.62 -9.32
CA MET A 83 3.63 10.94 -8.15
C MET A 83 5.05 10.35 -8.27
N MET A 84 5.16 9.06 -8.60
CA MET A 84 6.45 8.40 -8.79
C MET A 84 7.30 9.02 -9.90
N ASN A 85 6.67 9.38 -11.03
CA ASN A 85 7.38 10.04 -12.13
C ASN A 85 7.93 11.40 -11.72
N GLU A 86 7.16 12.18 -10.94
CA GLU A 86 7.65 13.47 -10.42
C GLU A 86 8.82 13.28 -9.46
N MET A 87 8.78 12.27 -8.59
CA MET A 87 9.89 11.98 -7.69
C MET A 87 11.18 11.64 -8.47
N VAL A 88 11.06 10.81 -9.51
CA VAL A 88 12.18 10.48 -10.41
C VAL A 88 12.70 11.72 -11.14
N ARG A 89 11.81 12.57 -11.67
CA ARG A 89 12.19 13.84 -12.33
C ARG A 89 12.96 14.78 -11.42
N ASN A 90 12.63 14.79 -10.13
CA ASN A 90 13.29 15.60 -9.11
C ASN A 90 14.55 14.94 -8.51
N LYS A 91 15.04 13.84 -9.11
CA LYS A 91 16.25 13.12 -8.69
C LYS A 91 16.18 12.59 -7.26
N LEU A 92 14.97 12.26 -6.79
CA LEU A 92 14.81 11.59 -5.50
C LEU A 92 15.08 10.11 -5.68
N GLU A 93 16.03 9.61 -4.91
CA GLU A 93 16.26 8.18 -4.79
C GLU A 93 15.30 7.62 -3.75
N VAL A 94 14.43 6.72 -4.19
CA VAL A 94 13.47 6.02 -3.33
C VAL A 94 13.56 4.54 -3.64
N SER A 95 13.74 3.73 -2.60
CA SER A 95 13.91 2.30 -2.77
C SER A 95 12.65 1.61 -3.30
N THR A 96 12.82 0.56 -4.11
CA THR A 96 11.70 -0.23 -4.67
C THR A 96 10.77 -0.74 -3.57
N ILE A 97 11.34 -1.27 -2.48
CA ILE A 97 10.57 -1.75 -1.33
C ILE A 97 9.71 -0.66 -0.71
N GLN A 98 10.22 0.57 -0.60
CA GLN A 98 9.46 1.67 -0.02
C GLN A 98 8.30 2.08 -0.93
N VAL A 99 8.55 2.23 -2.23
CA VAL A 99 7.49 2.52 -3.21
C VAL A 99 6.37 1.47 -3.14
N ASN A 100 6.76 0.19 -3.07
CA ASN A 100 5.83 -0.92 -3.01
C ASN A 100 5.03 -0.98 -1.71
N VAL A 101 5.70 -0.77 -0.58
CA VAL A 101 5.04 -0.69 0.73
C VAL A 101 4.05 0.47 0.75
N GLN A 102 4.46 1.63 0.23
CA GLN A 102 3.63 2.83 0.17
C GLN A 102 2.40 2.62 -0.72
N PHE A 103 2.57 2.05 -1.91
CA PHE A 103 1.49 1.70 -2.83
C PHE A 103 0.43 0.82 -2.14
N LEU A 104 0.86 -0.21 -1.40
CA LEU A 104 -0.08 -1.11 -0.73
C LEU A 104 -0.74 -0.49 0.51
N GLN A 105 -0.04 0.37 1.26
CA GLN A 105 -0.54 0.95 2.51
C GLN A 105 -1.52 2.11 2.31
N GLN A 106 -1.45 2.80 1.17
CA GLN A 106 -2.29 3.97 0.89
C GLN A 106 -3.62 3.64 0.21
N LEU A 107 -3.88 2.36 -0.07
CA LEU A 107 -5.16 1.88 -0.58
C LEU A 107 -6.28 2.02 0.47
N GLN A 108 -7.52 2.11 0.01
CA GLN A 108 -8.68 2.18 0.91
C GLN A 108 -8.78 0.96 1.84
N PRO A 109 -9.44 1.08 3.01
CA PRO A 109 -9.60 -0.01 3.97
C PRO A 109 -10.17 -1.30 3.38
N GLU A 110 -11.00 -1.23 2.34
CA GLU A 110 -11.60 -2.37 1.66
C GLU A 110 -10.55 -3.28 0.99
N TRP A 111 -9.39 -2.72 0.64
CA TRP A 111 -8.24 -3.46 0.10
C TRP A 111 -7.37 -4.10 1.19
N SER A 112 -7.50 -3.68 2.44
CA SER A 112 -6.60 -4.07 3.54
C SER A 112 -6.50 -5.58 3.77
N ARG A 113 -7.58 -6.32 3.52
CA ARG A 113 -7.62 -7.79 3.67
C ARG A 113 -6.72 -8.52 2.65
N PHE A 114 -6.43 -7.89 1.51
CA PHE A 114 -5.62 -8.50 0.45
C PHE A 114 -4.13 -8.12 0.54
N VAL A 115 -3.82 -6.99 1.19
CA VAL A 115 -2.45 -6.51 1.36
C VAL A 115 -1.51 -7.56 1.97
N PRO A 116 -1.85 -8.26 3.08
CA PRO A 116 -0.98 -9.29 3.64
C PRO A 116 -0.67 -10.43 2.65
N VAL A 117 -1.65 -10.83 1.83
CA VAL A 117 -1.49 -11.89 0.84
C VAL A 117 -0.48 -11.48 -0.23
N VAL A 118 -0.57 -10.24 -0.73
CA VAL A 118 0.40 -9.71 -1.70
C VAL A 118 1.79 -9.59 -1.08
N LYS A 119 1.90 -9.09 0.15
CA LYS A 119 3.18 -8.96 0.87
C LYS A 119 3.87 -10.31 1.14
N GLN A 120 3.10 -11.38 1.30
CA GLN A 120 3.64 -12.72 1.55
C GLN A 120 4.05 -13.44 0.25
N THR A 121 3.32 -13.19 -0.84
CA THR A 121 3.51 -13.92 -2.10
C THR A 121 4.50 -13.24 -3.05
N GLN A 122 4.77 -11.95 -2.87
CA GLN A 122 5.65 -11.16 -3.74
C GLN A 122 6.88 -10.68 -2.98
N ASP A 123 8.02 -10.67 -3.67
CA ASP A 123 9.25 -10.06 -3.18
C ASP A 123 9.18 -8.53 -3.39
N LEU A 124 8.82 -7.80 -2.35
CA LEU A 124 8.63 -6.34 -2.44
C LEU A 124 9.91 -5.57 -2.76
N ASP A 125 11.09 -6.16 -2.63
CA ASP A 125 12.34 -5.47 -2.95
C ASP A 125 12.67 -5.54 -4.44
N LYS A 126 12.20 -6.60 -5.12
CA LYS A 126 12.50 -6.85 -6.53
C LYS A 126 11.36 -6.55 -7.47
N GLU A 127 10.13 -6.78 -7.02
CA GLU A 127 8.95 -6.59 -7.86
C GLU A 127 8.63 -5.10 -8.01
N SER A 128 8.00 -4.73 -9.12
CA SER A 128 7.54 -3.36 -9.31
C SER A 128 6.12 -3.16 -8.76
N TYR A 129 5.81 -1.97 -8.24
CA TYR A 129 4.44 -1.58 -7.87
C TYR A 129 3.46 -1.71 -9.04
N HIS A 130 3.94 -1.66 -10.29
CA HIS A 130 3.15 -2.00 -11.47
C HIS A 130 2.61 -3.43 -11.44
N LYS A 131 3.46 -4.41 -11.07
CA LYS A 131 3.04 -5.80 -10.91
C LYS A 131 2.07 -5.94 -9.74
N LEU A 132 2.36 -5.25 -8.63
CA LEU A 132 1.46 -5.24 -7.47
C LEU A 132 0.07 -4.72 -7.84
N PHE A 133 -0.03 -3.67 -8.66
CA PHE A 133 -1.29 -3.18 -9.19
C PHE A 133 -2.07 -4.27 -9.94
N TYR A 134 -1.44 -4.98 -10.88
CA TYR A 134 -2.11 -6.05 -11.63
C TYR A 134 -2.58 -7.20 -10.72
N ILE A 135 -1.82 -7.53 -9.68
CA ILE A 135 -2.21 -8.52 -8.67
C ILE A 135 -3.40 -8.01 -7.86
N MET A 136 -3.33 -6.77 -7.36
CA MET A 136 -4.42 -6.16 -6.60
C MET A 136 -5.70 -6.13 -7.41
N LYS A 137 -5.63 -5.75 -8.68
CA LYS A 137 -6.77 -5.70 -9.60
C LYS A 137 -7.54 -7.04 -9.70
N GLN A 138 -6.89 -8.19 -9.48
CA GLN A 138 -7.58 -9.49 -9.47
C GLN A 138 -8.60 -9.62 -8.33
N TYR A 139 -8.45 -8.85 -7.26
CA TYR A 139 -9.35 -8.86 -6.10
C TYR A 139 -10.52 -7.88 -6.24
N GLN A 140 -10.62 -7.11 -7.34
CA GLN A 140 -11.63 -6.07 -7.51
C GLN A 140 -13.06 -6.56 -7.23
N ASN A 141 -13.43 -7.73 -7.75
CA ASN A 141 -14.78 -8.27 -7.53
C ASN A 141 -15.06 -8.57 -6.05
N LYS A 142 -14.05 -9.07 -5.32
CA LYS A 142 -14.16 -9.34 -3.88
C LYS A 142 -14.23 -8.04 -3.08
N VAL A 143 -13.49 -7.01 -3.50
CA VAL A 143 -13.57 -5.67 -2.92
C VAL A 143 -14.95 -5.07 -3.14
N ASN A 144 -15.49 -5.15 -4.37
CA ASN A 144 -16.84 -4.66 -4.69
C ASN A 144 -17.91 -5.34 -3.83
N GLN A 145 -17.78 -6.64 -3.57
CA GLN A 145 -18.66 -7.37 -2.64
C GLN A 145 -18.56 -6.81 -1.21
N ILE A 146 -17.35 -6.58 -0.70
CA ILE A 146 -17.14 -5.99 0.63
C ILE A 146 -17.79 -4.60 0.71
N CYS A 147 -17.65 -3.77 -0.33
CA CYS A 147 -18.30 -2.45 -0.41
C CYS A 147 -19.82 -2.58 -0.35
N ALA A 148 -20.41 -3.48 -1.14
CA ALA A 148 -21.85 -3.70 -1.18
C ALA A 148 -22.39 -4.20 0.18
N GLU A 149 -21.69 -5.12 0.84
CA GLU A 149 -22.05 -5.63 2.17
C GLU A 149 -21.95 -4.56 3.26
N LYS A 150 -20.95 -3.66 3.17
CA LYS A 150 -20.80 -2.52 4.07
C LYS A 150 -21.94 -1.51 3.88
N LEU A 151 -22.30 -1.21 2.63
CA LEU A 151 -23.41 -0.33 2.31
C LEU A 151 -24.75 -0.89 2.81
N ALA A 152 -25.03 -2.17 2.55
CA ALA A 152 -26.26 -2.83 3.01
C ALA A 152 -26.39 -2.81 4.55
N ARG A 153 -25.28 -3.06 5.27
CA ARG A 153 -25.26 -2.96 6.74
C ARG A 153 -25.55 -1.55 7.23
N ASN A 154 -24.96 -0.53 6.61
CA ASN A 154 -25.18 0.86 7.00
C ASN A 154 -26.64 1.29 6.76
N VAL A 155 -27.24 0.91 5.64
CA VAL A 155 -28.65 1.19 5.35
C VAL A 155 -29.56 0.56 6.41
N ASN A 156 -29.31 -0.69 6.79
CA ASN A 156 -30.08 -1.38 7.84
C ASN A 156 -29.93 -0.69 9.21
N LEU A 157 -28.71 -0.26 9.57
CA LEU A 157 -28.47 0.48 10.81
C LEU A 157 -29.22 1.81 10.84
N LEU A 158 -29.22 2.55 9.72
CA LEU A 158 -29.96 3.81 9.61
C LEU A 158 -31.47 3.60 9.75
N ALA A 159 -32.01 2.55 9.13
CA ALA A 159 -33.43 2.21 9.26
C ALA A 159 -33.81 1.87 10.72
N LEU A 160 -32.98 1.10 11.43
CA LEU A 160 -33.20 0.77 12.84
C LEU A 160 -33.17 2.01 13.73
N VAL A 161 -32.20 2.90 13.54
CA VAL A 161 -32.11 4.17 14.28
C VAL A 161 -33.35 5.04 14.03
N ALA A 162 -33.82 5.13 12.78
CA ALA A 162 -35.01 5.90 12.44
C ALA A 162 -36.27 5.36 13.15
N THR A 163 -36.44 4.03 13.22
CA THR A 163 -37.57 3.43 13.94
C THR A 163 -37.50 3.62 15.46
N ALA A 164 -36.29 3.66 16.02
CA ALA A 164 -36.09 3.89 17.45
C ALA A 164 -36.37 5.35 17.85
N GLN A 165 -36.10 6.31 16.96
CA GLN A 165 -36.39 7.74 17.18
C GLN A 165 -37.86 8.13 16.96
N GLN A 166 -38.67 7.23 16.40
CA GLN A 166 -40.11 7.44 16.18
C GLN A 166 -40.98 7.07 17.39
N TYR A 167 -40.41 6.49 18.45
CA TYR A 167 -41.12 6.28 19.72
C TYR A 167 -40.91 7.49 20.66
N PRO A 168 -41.99 8.16 21.10
CA PRO A 168 -41.93 9.32 21.99
C PRO A 168 -41.52 8.98 23.43
#